data_AF-A0A412H901-F1
#
_entry.id   AF-A0A412H901-F1
#
_cell.length_a   1.000
_cell.length_b   1.000
_cell.length_c   1.000
_cell.angle_alpha   90.00
_cell.angle_beta   90.00
_cell.angle_gamma   90.00
#
_symmetry.space_group_name_H-M   'P 1'
#
loop_
_entity.id
_entity.type
_entity.pdbx_description
1 polymer ?
#
loop_
_entity_poly.entity_id
_entity_poly.type
_entity_poly.pdbx_seq_one_letter_code
_entity_poly.pdbx_strand_id
1 'polypeptide(L)'
;MRATERYERAWNAFQIHLNHNPKASLIPFLKERHVNHRSMHRWMSEKGYSVRLAKQQIRLLQAEARKDCSEAIAKDTGMMFLPMEMPSEPVCPENYLFGIPLTFPNGTIVTIKKGSAKSVMHLMKLYEKEDMLCLD
;
A
#
# COMPACT_ATOMS: atom_id res chain seq x y z
N MET A 1 33.63 21.39 10.05
CA MET A 1 32.25 20.91 9.92
C MET A 1 31.63 20.87 11.30
N ARG A 2 30.56 21.64 11.54
CA ARG A 2 29.85 21.67 12.83
C ARG A 2 29.08 20.37 13.03
N ALA A 3 28.86 19.96 14.28
CA ALA A 3 28.13 18.73 14.59
C ALA A 3 26.69 18.74 14.02
N THR A 4 26.06 19.91 13.96
CA THR A 4 24.73 20.15 13.41
C THR A 4 24.66 19.88 11.90
N GLU A 5 25.65 20.34 11.14
CA GLU A 5 25.74 20.11 9.67
C GLU A 5 25.85 18.61 9.36
N ARG A 6 26.54 17.86 10.24
CA ARG A 6 26.67 16.40 10.11
C ARG A 6 25.33 15.69 10.30
N TYR A 7 24.53 16.11 11.29
CA TYR A 7 23.21 15.55 11.53
C TYR A 7 22.22 15.91 10.42
N GLU A 8 22.25 17.15 9.94
CA GLU A 8 21.44 17.59 8.82
C GLU A 8 21.75 16.80 7.55
N ARG A 9 23.04 16.65 7.22
CA ARG A 9 23.47 15.82 6.09
C ARG A 9 23.04 14.36 6.25
N ALA A 10 23.17 13.80 7.45
CA ALA A 10 22.74 12.43 7.73
C ALA A 10 21.22 12.26 7.60
N TRP A 11 20.44 13.24 8.06
CA TRP A 11 18.99 13.25 7.94
C TRP A 11 18.53 13.34 6.48
N ASN A 12 19.11 14.26 5.71
CA ASN A 12 18.79 14.42 4.30
C ASN A 12 19.13 13.15 3.50
N ALA A 13 20.29 12.55 3.78
CA ALA A 13 20.67 11.27 3.18
C ALA A 13 19.70 10.14 3.56
N PHE A 14 19.20 10.14 4.80
CA PHE A 14 18.20 9.16 5.24
C PHE A 14 16.85 9.35 4.54
N GLN A 15 16.41 10.59 4.29
CA GLN A 15 15.18 10.85 3.52
C GLN A 15 15.28 10.33 2.08
N ILE A 16 16.42 10.55 1.42
CA ILE A 16 16.68 9.98 0.08
C ILE A 16 16.66 8.45 0.14
N HIS A 17 17.28 7.85 1.15
CA HIS A 17 17.28 6.40 1.33
C HIS A 17 15.86 5.85 1.58
N LEU A 18 15.04 6.57 2.35
CA LEU A 18 13.64 6.18 2.60
C LEU A 18 12.77 6.20 1.35
N ASN A 19 13.03 7.10 0.39
CA ASN A 19 12.31 7.12 -0.89
C ASN A 19 12.52 5.84 -1.70
N HIS A 20 13.73 5.27 -1.64
CA HIS A 20 14.07 4.01 -2.32
C HIS A 20 13.64 2.79 -1.50
N ASN A 21 13.77 2.86 -0.17
CA ASN A 21 13.42 1.78 0.74
C ASN A 21 12.56 2.30 1.92
N PRO A 22 11.22 2.29 1.78
CA PRO A 22 10.31 2.83 2.81
C PRO A 22 10.30 2.01 4.11
N LYS A 23 10.83 0.79 4.10
CA LYS A 23 10.96 -0.08 5.28
C LYS A 23 12.25 0.19 6.07
N ALA A 24 13.18 0.99 5.54
CA ALA A 24 14.44 1.26 6.21
C ALA A 24 14.26 1.87 7.61
N SER A 25 15.19 1.55 8.51
CA SER A 25 15.20 2.05 9.89
C SER A 25 16.36 3.03 10.08
N LEU A 26 16.14 4.06 10.89
CA LEU A 26 17.13 5.13 11.11
C LEU A 26 18.38 4.61 11.84
N ILE A 27 18.22 3.75 12.85
CA ILE A 27 19.35 3.25 13.66
C ILE A 27 20.40 2.51 12.82
N PRO A 28 20.06 1.48 12.01
CA PRO A 28 21.04 0.79 11.19
C PRO A 28 21.70 1.73 10.18
N PHE A 29 20.95 2.65 9.58
CA PHE A 29 21.48 3.66 8.66
C PHE A 29 22.53 4.57 9.33
N LEU A 30 22.27 5.04 10.56
CA LEU A 30 23.21 5.87 11.30
C LEU A 30 24.46 5.09 11.74
N LYS A 31 24.32 3.81 12.08
CA LYS A 31 25.46 2.94 12.41
C LYS A 31 26.42 2.80 11.23
N GLU A 32 25.90 2.57 10.02
CA GLU A 32 26.68 2.48 8.78
C GLU A 32 27.41 3.79 8.46
N ARG A 33 26.85 4.94 8.86
CA ARG A 33 27.43 6.27 8.65
C ARG A 33 28.27 6.78 9.81
N HIS A 34 28.52 5.95 10.82
CA HIS A 34 29.25 6.30 12.04
C HIS A 34 28.71 7.57 12.74
N VAL A 35 27.38 7.73 12.76
CA VAL A 35 26.69 8.83 13.45
C VAL A 35 26.12 8.33 14.78
N ASN A 36 26.35 9.09 15.84
CA ASN A 36 25.81 8.74 17.16
C ASN A 36 24.27 8.88 17.15
N HIS A 37 23.58 7.74 17.28
CA HIS A 37 22.11 7.70 17.26
C HIS A 37 21.44 8.48 18.39
N ARG A 38 22.04 8.57 19.59
CA ARG A 38 21.47 9.32 20.71
C ARG A 38 21.52 10.82 20.44
N SER A 39 22.67 11.32 19.99
CA SER A 39 22.85 12.73 19.66
C SER A 39 21.99 13.14 18.47
N MET A 40 21.89 12.28 17.45
CA MET A 40 21.00 12.46 16.32
C MET A 40 19.53 12.52 16.75
N HIS A 41 19.08 11.60 17.61
CA HIS A 41 17.70 11.61 18.10
C HIS A 41 17.37 12.88 18.86
N ARG A 42 18.27 13.35 19.74
CA ARG A 42 18.09 14.62 20.45
C ARG A 42 17.99 15.80 19.49
N TRP A 43 18.93 15.90 18.54
CA TRP A 43 18.94 16.95 17.53
C TRP A 43 17.65 16.95 16.68
N MET A 44 17.17 15.76 16.29
CA MET A 44 15.90 15.61 15.59
C MET A 44 14.71 16.09 16.42
N SER A 45 14.65 15.74 17.72
CA SER A 45 13.59 16.20 18.61
C SER A 45 13.60 17.73 18.78
N GLU A 46 14.78 18.36 18.92
CA GLU A 46 14.92 19.83 18.99
C GLU A 46 14.45 20.52 17.70
N LYS A 47 14.60 19.87 16.55
CA LYS A 47 14.18 20.39 15.23
C LYS A 47 12.77 19.96 14.81
N GLY A 48 12.09 19.13 15.60
CA GLY A 48 10.76 18.60 15.26
C GLY A 48 10.74 17.51 14.19
N TYR A 49 11.88 16.90 13.86
CA TYR A 49 11.95 15.81 12.90
C TYR A 49 11.47 14.48 13.51
N SER A 50 10.69 13.72 12.73
CA SER A 50 10.19 12.41 13.13
C SER A 50 10.29 11.41 11.99
N VAL A 51 10.87 10.23 12.27
CA VAL A 51 10.92 9.12 11.30
C VAL A 51 9.53 8.67 10.90
N ARG A 52 8.57 8.69 11.84
CA ARG A 52 7.17 8.32 11.57
C ARG A 52 6.54 9.28 10.56
N LEU A 53 6.72 10.57 10.77
CA LEU A 53 6.18 11.61 9.87
C LEU A 53 6.85 11.55 8.50
N ALA A 54 8.19 11.40 8.44
CA ALA A 54 8.91 11.27 7.18
C ALA A 54 8.40 10.07 6.36
N LYS A 55 8.21 8.90 7.01
CA LYS A 55 7.64 7.72 6.35
C LYS A 55 6.20 7.94 5.88
N GLN A 56 5.39 8.65 6.67
CA GLN A 56 4.02 8.97 6.29
C GLN A 56 3.97 9.90 5.07
N GLN A 57 4.81 10.94 5.04
CA GLN A 57 4.92 11.85 3.89
C GLN A 57 5.32 11.11 2.61
N ILE A 58 6.29 10.20 2.67
CA ILE A 58 6.72 9.41 1.52
C ILE A 58 5.57 8.53 1.00
N ARG A 59 4.80 7.92 1.89
CA ARG A 59 3.62 7.13 1.49
C ARG A 59 2.55 7.99 0.81
N LEU A 60 2.32 9.20 1.31
CA LEU A 60 1.37 10.14 0.70
C LEU A 60 1.83 10.59 -0.68
N LEU A 61 3.11 10.99 -0.82
CA LEU A 61 3.68 11.38 -2.11
C LEU A 61 3.65 10.23 -3.13
N GLN A 62 3.93 9.00 -2.70
CA GLN A 62 3.82 7.82 -3.56
C GLN A 62 2.37 7.49 -3.94
N ALA A 63 1.41 7.73 -3.04
CA ALA A 63 -0.01 7.56 -3.33
C ALA A 63 -0.51 8.59 -4.34
N GLU A 64 -0.05 9.84 -4.21
CA GLU A 64 -0.40 10.93 -5.14
C GLU A 64 0.21 10.70 -6.53
N ALA A 65 1.50 10.36 -6.61
CA ALA A 65 2.14 10.05 -7.89
C ALA A 65 1.47 8.87 -8.63
N ARG A 66 0.88 7.92 -7.90
CA ARG A 66 0.09 6.82 -8.50
C ARG A 66 -1.24 7.31 -9.07
N LYS A 67 -1.87 8.31 -8.45
CA LYS A 67 -3.09 8.95 -8.98
C LYS A 67 -2.75 9.76 -10.23
N ASP A 68 -1.68 10.54 -10.21
CA ASP A 68 -1.26 11.37 -11.34
C ASP A 68 -0.91 10.52 -12.58
N CYS A 69 -0.23 9.37 -12.41
CA CYS A 69 -0.01 8.43 -13.50
C CYS A 69 -1.31 7.83 -14.06
N SER A 70 -2.31 7.57 -13.20
CA SER A 70 -3.63 7.10 -13.63
C SER A 70 -4.39 8.15 -14.44
N GLU A 71 -4.26 9.43 -14.09
CA GLU A 71 -4.90 10.53 -14.82
C GLU A 71 -4.18 10.90 -16.13
N ALA A 72 -2.86 10.76 -16.18
CA ALA A 72 -2.08 11.02 -17.40
C ALA A 72 -2.32 9.95 -18.49
N ILE A 73 -2.44 8.68 -18.10
CA ILE A 73 -2.77 7.58 -19.03
C ILE A 73 -4.17 7.76 -19.64
N ALA A 74 -5.12 8.34 -18.87
CA ALA A 74 -6.46 8.65 -19.37
C ALA A 74 -6.48 9.77 -20.44
N LYS A 75 -5.44 10.62 -20.52
CA LYS A 75 -5.39 11.78 -21.43
C LYS A 75 -4.59 11.54 -22.71
N ASP A 76 -3.62 10.63 -22.71
CA ASP A 76 -2.68 10.44 -23.84
C ASP A 76 -3.12 9.37 -24.84
N THR A 77 -4.17 8.61 -24.53
CA THR A 77 -4.56 7.50 -25.39
C THR A 77 -5.95 7.71 -25.98
N GLY A 78 -5.98 8.12 -27.26
CA GLY A 78 -7.10 7.90 -28.17
C GLY A 78 -7.33 6.40 -28.42
N MET A 79 -7.55 5.63 -27.35
CA MET A 79 -7.72 4.19 -27.37
C MET A 79 -9.18 3.85 -27.56
N MET A 80 -9.46 3.22 -28.69
CA MET A 80 -10.71 2.51 -29.01
C MET A 80 -10.89 1.22 -28.18
N PHE A 81 -10.33 1.18 -26.97
CA PHE A 81 -10.43 0.08 -26.03
C PHE A 81 -10.77 0.65 -24.66
N LEU A 82 -11.94 0.27 -24.14
CA LEU A 82 -12.36 0.62 -22.79
C LEU A 82 -11.31 0.10 -21.79
N PRO A 83 -10.65 0.99 -21.00
CA PRO A 83 -9.83 0.56 -19.90
C PRO A 83 -10.74 -0.15 -18.89
N MET A 84 -10.43 -1.41 -18.58
CA MET A 84 -11.13 -2.11 -17.51
C MET A 84 -10.79 -1.43 -16.18
N GLU A 85 -11.78 -0.77 -15.58
CA GLU A 85 -11.66 -0.16 -14.25
C GLU A 85 -11.27 -1.22 -13.23
N MET A 86 -10.00 -1.19 -12.81
CA MET A 86 -9.56 -1.88 -11.61
C MET A 86 -10.10 -1.10 -10.41
N PRO A 87 -10.99 -1.68 -9.57
CA PRO A 87 -11.52 -0.96 -8.43
C PRO A 87 -10.39 -0.66 -7.45
N SER A 88 -10.06 0.62 -7.30
CA SER A 88 -9.09 1.15 -6.34
C SER A 88 -9.73 1.24 -4.96
N GLU A 89 -10.06 0.09 -4.37
CA GLU A 89 -10.41 0.05 -2.95
C GLU A 89 -9.15 0.10 -2.08
N PRO A 90 -9.15 0.88 -0.99
CA PRO A 90 -8.04 0.93 -0.05
C PRO A 90 -7.78 -0.48 0.48
N VAL A 91 -6.54 -0.95 0.35
CA VAL A 91 -6.09 -2.21 0.96
C VAL A 91 -6.11 -2.06 2.48
N CYS A 92 -7.29 -2.24 3.04
CA CYS A 92 -7.52 -2.59 4.44
C CYS A 92 -6.80 -3.91 4.74
N PRO A 93 -6.44 -4.19 6.01
CA PRO A 93 -5.85 -5.48 6.37
C PRO A 93 -6.71 -6.61 5.80
N GLU A 94 -6.02 -7.55 5.17
CA GLU A 94 -6.56 -8.66 4.42
C GLU A 94 -7.71 -9.40 5.15
N ASN A 95 -8.96 -9.02 4.87
CA ASN A 95 -10.17 -9.73 5.30
C ASN A 95 -10.37 -11.01 4.45
N TYR A 96 -9.33 -11.84 4.37
CA TYR A 96 -9.41 -13.15 3.72
C TYR A 96 -10.02 -14.16 4.69
N LEU A 97 -11.10 -14.78 4.23
CA LEU A 97 -11.74 -15.95 4.83
C LEU A 97 -11.15 -17.20 4.18
N PHE A 98 -11.03 -18.27 4.95
CA PHE A 98 -10.45 -19.54 4.51
C PHE A 98 -11.40 -20.69 4.82
N GLY A 99 -11.41 -21.69 3.93
CA GLY A 99 -12.18 -22.92 4.13
C GLY A 99 -13.68 -22.69 4.30
N ILE A 100 -14.29 -21.84 3.46
CA ILE A 100 -15.70 -21.47 3.56
C ILE A 100 -16.54 -22.55 2.86
N PRO A 101 -17.33 -23.37 3.58
CA PRO A 101 -18.21 -24.34 2.95
C PRO A 101 -19.51 -23.66 2.51
N LEU A 102 -19.85 -23.80 1.24
CA LEU A 102 -21.12 -23.38 0.66
C LEU A 102 -21.93 -24.62 0.30
N THR A 103 -23.17 -24.67 0.79
CA THR A 103 -24.10 -25.76 0.48
C THR A 103 -25.18 -25.22 -0.44
N PHE A 104 -25.23 -25.75 -1.66
CA PHE A 104 -26.24 -25.37 -2.64
C PHE A 104 -27.56 -26.15 -2.40
N PRO A 105 -28.72 -25.62 -2.83
CA PRO A 105 -30.01 -26.27 -2.66
C PRO A 105 -30.10 -27.69 -3.26
N ASN A 106 -29.30 -27.97 -4.28
CA ASN A 106 -29.19 -29.30 -4.90
C ASN A 106 -28.35 -30.30 -4.08
N GLY A 107 -27.90 -29.94 -2.88
CA GLY A 107 -27.07 -30.78 -2.00
C GLY A 107 -25.58 -30.74 -2.31
N THR A 108 -25.14 -29.99 -3.33
CA THR A 108 -23.71 -29.86 -3.65
C THR A 108 -23.01 -28.98 -2.62
N ILE A 109 -21.89 -29.46 -2.08
CA ILE A 109 -21.06 -28.69 -1.15
C ILE A 109 -19.78 -28.25 -1.87
N VAL A 110 -19.54 -26.94 -1.92
CA VAL A 110 -18.33 -26.33 -2.49
C VAL A 110 -17.56 -25.61 -1.40
N THR A 111 -16.28 -25.93 -1.22
CA THR A 111 -15.43 -25.26 -0.24
C THR A 111 -14.50 -24.26 -0.89
N ILE A 112 -14.66 -22.98 -0.56
CA ILE A 112 -13.74 -21.92 -0.99
C ILE A 112 -12.49 -21.97 -0.12
N LYS A 113 -11.35 -22.33 -0.70
CA LYS A 113 -10.06 -22.42 0.02
C LYS A 113 -9.63 -21.07 0.61
N LYS A 114 -9.76 -19.99 -0.16
CA LYS A 114 -9.42 -18.62 0.23
C LYS A 114 -10.28 -17.63 -0.56
N GLY A 115 -10.87 -16.64 0.12
CA GLY A 115 -11.63 -15.58 -0.55
C GLY A 115 -11.79 -14.35 0.35
N SER A 116 -11.91 -13.16 -0.24
CA SER A 116 -12.22 -11.97 0.57
C SER A 116 -13.69 -11.96 0.96
N ALA A 117 -14.04 -11.37 2.10
CA ALA A 117 -15.45 -11.22 2.51
C ALA A 117 -16.31 -10.55 1.42
N LYS A 118 -15.75 -9.53 0.73
CA LYS A 118 -16.42 -8.85 -0.39
C LYS A 118 -16.67 -9.77 -1.58
N SER A 119 -15.67 -10.58 -1.96
CA SER A 119 -15.79 -11.53 -3.06
C SER A 119 -16.82 -12.63 -2.77
N VAL A 120 -16.85 -13.14 -1.54
CA VAL A 120 -17.81 -14.18 -1.13
C VAL A 120 -19.23 -13.62 -1.12
N MET A 121 -19.45 -12.42 -0.59
CA MET A 121 -20.75 -11.75 -0.66
C MET A 121 -21.19 -11.46 -2.10
N HIS A 122 -20.25 -11.07 -2.98
CA HIS A 122 -20.56 -10.86 -4.40
C HIS A 122 -20.98 -12.16 -5.09
N LEU A 123 -20.32 -13.28 -4.79
CA LEU A 123 -20.70 -14.59 -5.28
C LEU A 123 -22.11 -14.98 -4.84
N MET A 124 -22.48 -14.75 -3.57
CA MET A 124 -23.84 -15.00 -3.08
C MET A 124 -24.87 -14.17 -3.85
N LYS A 125 -24.59 -12.88 -4.09
CA LYS A 125 -25.46 -11.99 -4.86
C LYS A 125 -25.61 -12.38 -6.34
N LEU A 126 -24.57 -12.96 -6.94
CA LEU A 126 -24.65 -13.50 -8.30
C LEU A 126 -25.58 -14.70 -8.35
N TYR A 127 -25.52 -15.56 -7.31
CA TYR A 127 -26.42 -16.71 -7.21
C TYR A 127 -27.88 -16.31 -6.94
N GLU A 128 -28.11 -15.24 -6.15
CA GLU A 128 -29.46 -14.70 -5.91
C GLU A 128 -30.09 -14.05 -7.15
N LYS A 129 -29.28 -13.61 -8.13
CA LYS A 129 -29.78 -13.08 -9.41
C LYS A 129 -30.04 -14.24 -10.39
N GLU A 130 -31.10 -14.98 -10.12
CA GLU A 130 -31.68 -15.99 -11.01
C GLU A 130 -32.24 -15.37 -12.31
N ASP A 131 -31.37 -14.90 -13.23
CA ASP A 131 -31.83 -14.65 -14.62
C ASP A 131 -30.70 -14.56 -15.69
N MET A 132 -29.57 -15.22 -15.47
CA MET A 132 -28.66 -15.53 -16.58
C MET A 132 -28.48 -17.03 -16.68
N LEU A 133 -29.31 -17.60 -17.56
CA LEU A 133 -29.14 -18.89 -18.20
C LEU A 133 -27.65 -19.16 -18.42
N CYS A 134 -27.20 -20.29 -17.88
CA CYS A 134 -25.87 -20.84 -18.16
C CYS A 134 -25.64 -20.80 -19.68
N LEU A 135 -24.59 -20.10 -20.11
CA LEU A 135 -24.17 -20.08 -21.50
C LEU A 135 -23.87 -21.53 -21.95
N ASP A 136 -24.51 -21.94 -23.05
CA ASP A 136 -24.27 -23.19 -23.80
C ASP A 136 -22.79 -23.35 -24.21
#